data_AF-A0A1X9XZ33-F1
#
_entry.id   AF-A0A1X9XZ33-F1
#
_cell.length_a   1.000
_cell.length_b   1.000
_cell.length_c   1.000
_cell.angle_alpha   90.00
_cell.angle_beta   90.00
_cell.angle_gamma   90.00
#
_symmetry.space_group_name_H-M   'P 1'
#
loop_
_entity.id
_entity.type
_entity.pdbx_description
1 polymer ?
#
loop_
_entity_poly.entity_id
_entity_poly.type
_entity_poly.pdbx_seq_one_letter_code
_entity_poly.pdbx_strand_id
1 'polypeptide(L)'
;LVHRQPAVEMSQVANDEYAEICAKHPERFRMFASIPMMDAAQACKELERARRLPGFSGITLCTHIRERPADRHRPSLCYRRL
;
A
#
# COMPACT_ATOMS: atom_id res chain seq x y z
N LEU A 1 -0.25 -14.24 22.63
CA LEU A 1 0.53 -13.02 22.31
C LEU A 1 0.05 -12.52 20.96
N VAL A 2 -0.54 -11.31 20.89
CA VAL A 2 -1.00 -10.74 19.62
C VAL A 2 0.23 -10.33 18.81
N HIS A 3 0.46 -10.97 17.66
CA HIS A 3 1.54 -10.57 16.76
C HIS A 3 1.14 -9.26 16.06
N ARG A 4 1.73 -8.13 16.49
CA ARG A 4 1.53 -6.84 15.83
C ARG A 4 2.23 -6.82 14.47
N GLN A 5 1.65 -6.11 13.50
CA GLN A 5 2.23 -5.94 12.17
C GLN A 5 2.35 -4.44 11.84
N PRO A 6 3.34 -3.73 12.43
CA PRO A 6 3.38 -2.27 12.41
C PRO A 6 3.36 -1.67 11.00
N ALA A 7 3.96 -2.33 10.03
CA ALA A 7 3.99 -1.84 8.67
C ALA A 7 2.63 -1.94 7.95
N VAL A 8 1.80 -2.95 8.28
CA VAL A 8 0.42 -3.06 7.79
C VAL A 8 -0.42 -1.97 8.43
N GLU A 9 -0.33 -1.82 9.75
CA GLU A 9 -1.02 -0.79 10.53
C GLU A 9 -0.70 0.61 9.98
N MET A 10 0.59 0.91 9.74
CA MET A 10 1.01 2.21 9.24
C MET A 10 0.58 2.48 7.80
N SER A 11 0.58 1.45 6.95
CA SER A 11 0.10 1.60 5.57
C SER A 11 -1.40 1.91 5.54
N GLN A 12 -2.18 1.29 6.43
CA GLN A 12 -3.61 1.53 6.57
C GLN A 12 -3.90 2.96 7.01
N VAL A 13 -3.24 3.42 8.07
CA VAL A 13 -3.37 4.80 8.56
C VAL A 13 -3.05 5.80 7.46
N ALA A 14 -1.91 5.64 6.78
CA ALA A 14 -1.52 6.53 5.70
C ALA A 14 -2.55 6.54 4.54
N ASN A 15 -3.01 5.36 4.11
CA ASN A 15 -3.97 5.27 3.02
C ASN A 15 -5.34 5.86 3.38
N ASP A 16 -5.76 5.75 4.65
CA ASP A 16 -7.00 6.35 5.14
C ASP A 16 -6.90 7.88 5.16
N GLU A 17 -5.79 8.43 5.66
CA GLU A 17 -5.52 9.87 5.63
C GLU A 17 -5.44 10.41 4.19
N TYR A 18 -4.81 9.67 3.28
CA TYR A 18 -4.76 10.02 1.86
C TYR A 18 -6.14 10.08 1.22
N ALA A 19 -7.02 9.11 1.55
CA ALA A 19 -8.40 9.10 1.08
C ALA A 19 -9.17 10.31 1.62
N GLU A 20 -8.99 10.67 2.89
CA GLU A 20 -9.60 11.87 3.47
C GLU A 20 -9.15 13.15 2.77
N ILE A 21 -7.85 13.29 2.47
CA ILE A 21 -7.30 14.44 1.75
C ILE A 21 -7.90 14.53 0.34
N CYS A 22 -7.95 13.40 -0.38
CA CYS A 22 -8.56 13.35 -1.70
C CYS A 22 -10.05 13.69 -1.66
N ALA A 23 -10.77 13.25 -0.62
CA ALA A 23 -12.19 13.59 -0.45
C ALA A 23 -12.40 15.08 -0.16
N LYS A 24 -11.49 15.72 0.59
CA LYS A 24 -11.55 17.17 0.90
C LYS A 24 -11.20 18.05 -0.30
N HIS A 25 -10.36 17.59 -1.22
CA HIS A 25 -9.88 18.37 -2.38
C HIS A 25 -9.77 17.51 -3.66
N PRO A 26 -10.88 16.97 -4.18
CA PRO A 26 -10.88 15.97 -5.25
C PRO A 26 -10.36 16.50 -6.60
N GLU A 27 -10.44 17.81 -6.84
CA GLU A 27 -9.91 18.47 -8.03
C GLU A 27 -8.40 18.73 -7.99
N ARG A 28 -7.78 18.62 -6.80
CA ARG A 28 -6.36 18.91 -6.61
C ARG A 28 -5.50 17.68 -6.36
N PHE A 29 -6.05 16.67 -5.70
CA PHE A 29 -5.26 15.53 -5.23
C PHE A 29 -5.75 14.19 -5.78
N ARG A 30 -4.77 13.42 -6.25
CA ARG A 30 -4.81 11.97 -6.42
C ARG A 30 -3.61 11.41 -5.68
N MET A 31 -3.74 10.21 -5.13
CA MET A 31 -2.68 9.58 -4.35
C MET A 31 -2.29 8.22 -4.91
N PHE A 32 -1.09 7.80 -4.55
CA PHE A 32 -0.61 6.44 -4.74
C PHE A 32 -0.61 5.71 -3.41
N ALA A 33 -1.20 4.51 -3.37
CA ALA A 33 -1.32 3.73 -2.15
C ALA A 33 0.05 3.26 -1.65
N SER A 34 0.24 3.37 -0.35
CA SER A 34 1.36 2.76 0.36
C SER A 34 1.02 1.29 0.66
N ILE A 35 1.91 0.37 0.27
CA ILE A 35 1.69 -1.08 0.38
C ILE A 35 2.77 -1.73 1.26
N PRO A 36 2.39 -2.54 2.28
CA PRO A 36 3.33 -3.16 3.20
C PRO A 36 4.02 -4.40 2.58
N MET A 37 5.02 -4.18 1.73
CA MET A 37 5.62 -5.19 0.86
C MET A 37 6.40 -6.34 1.56
N MET A 38 6.62 -6.28 2.89
CA MET A 38 7.38 -7.30 3.63
C MET A 38 6.65 -8.65 3.77
N ASP A 39 5.32 -8.65 3.63
CA ASP A 39 4.48 -9.84 3.60
C ASP A 39 3.56 -9.74 2.38
N ALA A 40 3.77 -10.62 1.40
CA ALA A 40 2.99 -10.58 0.16
C ALA A 40 1.49 -10.82 0.39
N ALA A 41 1.08 -11.67 1.33
CA ALA A 41 -0.33 -11.89 1.58
C ALA A 41 -1.00 -10.63 2.14
N GLN A 42 -0.32 -9.93 3.06
CA GLN A 42 -0.82 -8.68 3.64
C GLN A 42 -0.76 -7.51 2.65
N ALA A 43 0.32 -7.41 1.88
CA ALA A 43 0.44 -6.43 0.79
C ALA A 43 -0.73 -6.54 -0.19
N CYS A 44 -1.04 -7.76 -0.62
CA CYS A 44 -2.17 -8.01 -1.51
C CYS A 44 -3.51 -7.68 -0.85
N LYS A 45 -3.72 -7.97 0.44
CA LYS A 45 -4.95 -7.58 1.15
C LYS A 45 -5.11 -6.07 1.21
N GLU A 46 -4.04 -5.35 1.53
CA GLU A 46 -4.08 -3.90 1.62
C GLU A 46 -4.25 -3.24 0.25
N LEU A 47 -3.65 -3.79 -0.80
CA LEU A 47 -3.92 -3.36 -2.18
C LEU A 47 -5.40 -3.47 -2.52
N GLU A 48 -6.03 -4.61 -2.20
CA GLU A 48 -7.45 -4.84 -2.47
C GLU A 48 -8.38 -3.95 -1.64
N ARG A 49 -7.90 -3.47 -0.48
CA ARG A 49 -8.59 -2.49 0.36
C ARG A 49 -8.42 -1.08 -0.21
N ALA A 50 -7.18 -0.65 -0.43
CA ALA A 50 -6.83 0.69 -0.90
C ALA A 50 -7.45 1.03 -2.26
N ARG A 51 -7.56 0.06 -3.18
CA ARG A 51 -8.26 0.28 -4.47
C ARG A 51 -9.73 0.66 -4.34
N ARG A 52 -10.36 0.36 -3.19
CA ARG A 52 -11.77 0.69 -2.92
C ARG A 52 -11.92 2.06 -2.26
N LEU A 53 -10.82 2.66 -1.82
CA LEU A 53 -10.81 4.02 -1.28
C LEU A 53 -10.86 5.03 -2.43
N PRO A 54 -11.54 6.18 -2.25
CA PRO A 54 -11.58 7.23 -3.26
C PRO A 54 -10.22 7.91 -3.41
N GLY A 55 -9.95 8.43 -4.61
CA GLY A 55 -8.80 9.31 -4.85
C GLY A 55 -7.47 8.62 -5.19
N PHE A 56 -7.41 7.29 -5.20
CA PHE A 56 -6.20 6.55 -5.58
C PHE A 56 -6.09 6.36 -7.10
N SER A 57 -4.87 6.50 -7.63
CA SER A 57 -4.54 6.31 -9.06
C SER A 57 -3.50 5.22 -9.32
N GLY A 58 -3.07 4.51 -8.27
CA GLY A 58 -2.00 3.51 -8.37
C GLY A 58 -1.34 3.28 -7.02
N ILE A 59 -0.11 2.75 -7.04
CA ILE A 59 0.67 2.48 -5.83
C ILE A 59 2.05 3.12 -5.90
N THR A 60 2.66 3.32 -4.74
CA THR A 60 4.06 3.70 -4.62
C THR A 60 4.87 2.53 -4.06
N LEU A 61 6.05 2.29 -4.61
CA LEU A 61 6.96 1.23 -4.18
C LEU A 61 8.34 1.82 -3.92
N CYS A 62 8.95 1.41 -2.81
CA CYS A 62 10.37 1.63 -2.59
C CYS A 62 11.19 0.75 -3.52
N THR A 63 12.39 1.21 -3.89
CA THR A 63 13.34 0.45 -4.72
C THR A 63 13.85 -0.82 -4.02
N HIS A 64 13.75 -0.87 -2.69
CA HIS A 64 14.20 -1.97 -1.85
C HIS A 64 13.13 -2.37 -0.83
N ILE A 65 13.10 -3.67 -0.53
CA ILE A 65 12.33 -4.26 0.57
C ILE A 65 13.35 -4.86 1.53
N ARG A 66 13.61 -4.13 2.63
CA ARG A 66 14.76 -4.40 3.53
C ARG A 66 16.07 -4.37 2.74
N GLU A 67 16.93 -5.36 2.93
CA GLU A 67 18.25 -5.52 2.29
C GLU A 67 18.19 -5.94 0.81
N ARG A 68 17.00 -6.17 0.23
CA ARG A 68 16.85 -6.73 -1.11
C ARG A 68 16.21 -5.75 -2.08
N PRO A 69 16.69 -5.66 -3.33
CA PRO A 69 16.00 -4.87 -4.33
C PRO A 69 14.64 -5.51 -4.65
N ALA A 70 13.67 -4.67 -5.02
CA ALA A 70 12.26 -5.08 -5.12
C ALA A 70 12.01 -6.17 -6.18
N ASP A 71 12.84 -6.22 -7.23
CA ASP A 71 12.81 -7.22 -8.30
C ASP A 71 13.27 -8.62 -7.84
N ARG A 72 14.20 -8.69 -6.89
CA ARG A 72 14.69 -9.95 -6.29
C ARG A 72 13.90 -10.38 -5.06
N HIS A 73 13.19 -9.45 -4.44
CA HIS A 73 12.13 -9.86 -3.54
C HIS A 73 11.10 -10.61 -4.39
N ARG A 74 10.63 -11.78 -3.96
CA ARG A 74 9.71 -12.60 -4.76
C ARG A 74 8.26 -12.44 -4.26
N PRO A 75 7.60 -11.26 -4.32
CA PRO A 75 6.18 -11.16 -4.03
C PRO A 75 5.41 -11.56 -5.31
N SER A 76 5.56 -12.83 -5.72
CA SER A 76 5.04 -13.34 -6.99
C SER A 76 3.51 -13.25 -7.16
N LEU A 77 2.79 -12.92 -6.09
CA LEU A 77 1.34 -12.73 -6.10
C LEU A 77 0.92 -11.26 -6.28
N CYS A 78 1.63 -10.30 -5.68
CA CYS A 78 1.13 -8.92 -5.65
C CYS A 78 1.41 -8.17 -6.94
N TYR A 79 2.55 -8.39 -7.59
CA TYR A 79 2.81 -7.77 -8.90
C TYR A 79 1.80 -8.15 -9.99
N ARG A 80 1.12 -9.30 -9.88
CA ARG A 80 0.05 -9.69 -10.80
C ARG A 80 -1.31 -9.02 -10.52
N ARG A 81 -1.45 -8.39 -9.36
CA ARG A 81 -2.68 -7.73 -8.90
C ARG A 81 -2.57 -6.20 -8.91
N LEU A 82 -1.37 -5.68 -9.13
CA LEU A 82 -1.12 -4.27 -9.49
C LEU A 82 -1.51 -4.05 -10.95
#